data_AF-A0A525I4P7-F1
#
_entry.id   AF-A0A525I4P7-F1
#
_cell.length_a   1.000
_cell.length_b   1.000
_cell.length_c   1.000
_cell.angle_alpha   90.00
_cell.angle_beta   90.00
_cell.angle_gamma   90.00
#
_symmetry.space_group_name_H-M   'P 1'
#
loop_
_entity.id
_entity.type
_entity.pdbx_description
1 polymer ?
#
loop_
_entity_poly.entity_id
_entity_poly.type
_entity_poly.pdbx_seq_one_letter_code
_entity_poly.pdbx_strand_id
1 'polypeptide(L)'
;MAKRRAVNFPRPNAVIAPQEIAAVAPGMFSALNIDWTSFSPLTAGAGVSITGTWPNQTISSSGVAGGSSGQVQWNNAGAFAGFTFSGDLTLVPSTGVATLATVNGSPGSYGSASQTASATVDAKGRLTALSQQTISIPVADLNNLGTGVSTLLTAAATGSGSPVGSASPTLTGSPGAPTQSPGDNSTKIATDAFVATSYAPLASPTFTGSPAAPTQTPGDNTTKLATDAFVAAALSGVSASPTQWAITGGLPSGMTGSSTTAAMTVSALTATDAADAATIGYVGSKSWAVSNGNAINGYSGGTTLPNSTTIHMYDCHGTSGDGLYAIPHSSYPPSAASCPSGYQSYVRRLFSFMTTGAGAPIPFTAFEKEGGAYRAYLATQTEDIANTTAPTASRTLAALNVPVDIRLAVLTREWGSNSSYTCIFTSPDETDVAPAALNSSSVPLYDYAVGASGQMVADTPLTTNTSGQIGYRCSAANSVYEVTRGFDDWRRS
;
A
#
# COMPACT_ATOMS: atom_id res chain seq x y z
N MET A 1 -62.83 -9.97 -138.72
CA MET A 1 -62.62 -11.23 -137.94
C MET A 1 -61.29 -11.13 -137.17
N ALA A 2 -60.88 -12.15 -136.41
CA ALA A 2 -59.88 -11.99 -135.34
C ALA A 2 -58.63 -12.89 -135.48
N LYS A 3 -57.56 -12.49 -134.77
CA LYS A 3 -56.47 -13.32 -134.15
C LYS A 3 -55.41 -14.03 -135.04
N ARG A 4 -54.14 -13.70 -134.70
CA ARG A 4 -52.99 -14.59 -134.29
C ARG A 4 -51.96 -15.17 -135.31
N ARG A 5 -50.67 -14.88 -134.97
CA ARG A 5 -49.50 -15.78 -134.68
C ARG A 5 -48.40 -16.10 -135.72
N ALA A 6 -47.17 -16.20 -135.16
CA ALA A 6 -45.98 -17.01 -135.55
C ALA A 6 -45.10 -16.58 -136.77
N VAL A 7 -43.94 -17.21 -137.03
CA VAL A 7 -42.58 -16.97 -136.43
C VAL A 7 -41.47 -17.77 -137.19
N ASN A 8 -40.36 -17.12 -137.65
CA ASN A 8 -39.05 -17.68 -138.15
C ASN A 8 -39.06 -18.47 -139.50
N PHE A 9 -37.99 -18.78 -140.29
CA PHE A 9 -36.62 -18.25 -140.65
C PHE A 9 -36.10 -19.03 -141.93
N PRO A 10 -34.83 -19.04 -142.48
CA PRO A 10 -33.53 -18.48 -142.06
C PRO A 10 -32.63 -17.70 -143.10
N ARG A 11 -31.88 -18.38 -144.00
CA ARG A 11 -30.61 -17.98 -144.74
C ARG A 11 -30.38 -18.91 -145.98
N PRO A 12 -29.33 -18.85 -146.86
CA PRO A 12 -28.03 -18.09 -146.86
C PRO A 12 -27.53 -17.50 -148.23
N ASN A 13 -26.23 -17.12 -148.32
CA ASN A 13 -25.39 -16.78 -149.50
C ASN A 13 -25.68 -15.42 -150.22
N ALA A 14 -24.84 -14.83 -151.11
CA ALA A 14 -23.56 -15.22 -151.76
C ALA A 14 -22.51 -14.05 -151.83
N VAL A 15 -21.50 -14.06 -152.74
CA VAL A 15 -20.29 -13.17 -152.73
C VAL A 15 -19.67 -12.94 -154.15
N ILE A 16 -18.65 -12.05 -154.30
CA ILE A 16 -17.72 -11.78 -155.46
C ILE A 16 -18.26 -10.79 -156.54
N ALA A 17 -17.57 -9.75 -157.07
CA ALA A 17 -16.34 -8.95 -156.81
C ALA A 17 -16.54 -7.51 -157.40
N PRO A 18 -15.87 -6.38 -157.02
CA PRO A 18 -14.73 -6.24 -156.10
C PRO A 18 -14.97 -6.20 -154.57
N GLN A 19 -16.11 -5.84 -153.96
CA GLN A 19 -17.32 -5.15 -154.41
C GLN A 19 -17.55 -3.87 -153.58
N GLU A 20 -18.13 -2.82 -154.17
CA GLU A 20 -19.22 -2.05 -153.53
C GLU A 20 -20.49 -2.22 -154.38
N ILE A 21 -20.91 -3.49 -154.44
CA ILE A 21 -21.90 -4.10 -155.33
C ILE A 21 -22.39 -5.36 -154.56
N ALA A 22 -23.60 -5.88 -154.71
CA ALA A 22 -24.83 -5.22 -155.12
C ALA A 22 -25.54 -4.65 -153.85
N ALA A 23 -26.58 -3.83 -153.93
CA ALA A 23 -27.45 -3.51 -155.06
C ALA A 23 -27.87 -2.02 -154.96
N VAL A 24 -28.13 -1.25 -156.02
CA VAL A 24 -28.47 -1.61 -157.42
C VAL A 24 -29.67 -2.57 -157.51
N ALA A 25 -30.68 -2.28 -156.69
CA ALA A 25 -32.07 -2.64 -156.93
C ALA A 25 -32.88 -1.34 -156.76
N PRO A 26 -33.24 -0.63 -157.85
CA PRO A 26 -33.97 0.61 -157.74
C PRO A 26 -35.36 0.35 -157.16
N GLY A 27 -35.63 0.89 -155.96
CA GLY A 27 -36.90 0.66 -155.27
C GLY A 27 -37.10 1.45 -153.97
N MET A 28 -36.09 1.52 -153.09
CA MET A 28 -36.27 2.12 -151.75
C MET A 28 -35.07 2.92 -151.24
N PHE A 29 -35.31 4.22 -151.01
CA PHE A 29 -34.63 5.16 -150.09
C PHE A 29 -33.09 5.26 -150.08
N SER A 30 -32.55 6.24 -150.82
CA SER A 30 -31.46 7.16 -150.41
C SER A 30 -31.13 8.12 -151.57
N ALA A 31 -30.56 9.32 -151.37
CA ALA A 31 -30.34 10.07 -150.12
C ALA A 31 -30.85 11.52 -150.30
N LEU A 32 -31.38 12.11 -149.23
CA LEU A 32 -31.71 13.54 -149.20
C LEU A 32 -30.41 14.32 -149.01
N ASN A 33 -29.90 14.97 -150.06
CA ASN A 33 -28.68 15.77 -149.97
C ASN A 33 -28.98 17.11 -149.25
N ILE A 34 -28.76 17.15 -147.94
CA ILE A 34 -28.97 18.33 -147.11
C ILE A 34 -27.80 19.30 -147.31
N ASP A 35 -28.07 20.46 -147.88
CA ASP A 35 -27.11 21.56 -147.92
C ASP A 35 -27.06 22.27 -146.56
N TRP A 36 -25.97 22.06 -145.83
CA TRP A 36 -25.74 22.56 -144.48
C TRP A 36 -25.45 24.08 -144.42
N THR A 37 -25.33 24.77 -145.56
CA THR A 37 -25.17 26.23 -145.61
C THR A 37 -26.43 27.01 -145.17
N SER A 38 -27.54 26.30 -144.93
CA SER A 38 -28.86 26.87 -144.60
C SER A 38 -29.14 27.07 -143.09
N PHE A 39 -28.28 26.60 -142.19
CA PHE A 39 -28.46 26.80 -140.74
C PHE A 39 -27.84 28.12 -140.27
N SER A 40 -28.69 29.02 -139.76
CA SER A 40 -28.27 30.25 -139.08
C SER A 40 -27.29 29.95 -137.94
N PRO A 41 -26.22 30.75 -137.74
CA PRO A 41 -25.33 30.58 -136.60
C PRO A 41 -26.09 30.76 -135.28
N LEU A 42 -25.76 29.93 -134.29
CA LEU A 42 -26.32 30.02 -132.94
C LEU A 42 -25.86 31.31 -132.25
N THR A 43 -26.72 32.32 -132.25
CA THR A 43 -26.50 33.57 -131.51
C THR A 43 -26.38 33.26 -130.02
N ALA A 44 -25.22 33.52 -129.43
CA ALA A 44 -24.99 33.29 -128.01
C ALA A 44 -25.88 34.23 -127.16
N GLY A 45 -26.60 33.65 -126.21
CA GLY A 45 -27.35 34.41 -125.19
C GLY A 45 -26.40 35.10 -124.21
N ALA A 46 -26.85 36.21 -123.61
CA ALA A 46 -26.04 36.99 -122.68
C ALA A 46 -25.48 36.13 -121.53
N GLY A 47 -24.17 36.22 -121.29
CA GLY A 47 -23.46 35.44 -120.27
C GLY A 47 -22.90 34.08 -120.74
N VAL A 48 -23.12 33.69 -122.00
CA VAL A 48 -22.48 32.52 -122.62
C VAL A 48 -21.51 33.00 -123.70
N SER A 49 -20.28 32.47 -123.70
CA SER A 49 -19.30 32.67 -124.76
C SER A 49 -19.00 31.33 -125.42
N ILE A 50 -19.11 31.27 -126.75
CA ILE A 50 -18.84 30.08 -127.55
C ILE A 50 -17.67 30.42 -128.47
N THR A 51 -16.59 29.64 -128.40
CA THR A 51 -15.37 29.87 -129.18
C THR A 51 -14.88 28.59 -129.86
N GLY A 52 -14.18 28.76 -130.98
CA GLY A 52 -13.86 27.66 -131.91
C GLY A 52 -14.89 27.53 -133.05
N THR A 53 -14.50 26.79 -134.09
CA THR A 53 -15.34 26.49 -135.26
C THR A 53 -15.86 25.06 -135.22
N TRP A 54 -16.97 24.79 -135.91
CA TRP A 54 -17.51 23.43 -136.00
C TRP A 54 -16.45 22.45 -136.57
N PRO A 55 -16.37 21.20 -136.05
CA PRO A 55 -17.27 20.61 -135.06
C PRO A 55 -16.87 20.78 -133.59
N ASN A 56 -15.76 21.47 -133.28
CA ASN A 56 -15.18 21.45 -131.93
C ASN A 56 -15.21 22.84 -131.27
N GLN A 57 -16.31 23.10 -130.56
CA GLN A 57 -16.60 24.40 -129.94
C GLN A 57 -16.55 24.30 -128.42
N THR A 58 -15.83 25.22 -127.78
CA THR A 58 -15.83 25.35 -126.31
C THR A 58 -16.92 26.33 -125.91
N ILE A 59 -17.91 25.83 -125.16
CA ILE A 59 -18.97 26.63 -124.53
C ILE A 59 -18.52 26.95 -123.11
N SER A 60 -18.42 28.24 -122.77
CA SER A 60 -18.16 28.73 -121.42
C SER A 60 -19.27 29.67 -120.96
N SER A 61 -19.74 29.51 -119.73
CA SER A 61 -20.71 30.40 -119.10
C SER A 61 -20.02 31.26 -118.04
N SER A 62 -20.19 32.58 -118.11
CA SER A 62 -19.52 33.54 -117.22
C SER A 62 -20.22 33.69 -115.86
N GLY A 63 -20.79 32.59 -115.35
CA GLY A 63 -21.40 32.52 -114.02
C GLY A 63 -20.32 32.52 -112.95
N VAL A 64 -19.82 33.71 -112.59
CA VAL A 64 -18.87 33.88 -111.48
C VAL A 64 -19.51 33.28 -110.22
N ALA A 65 -18.91 32.20 -109.70
CA ALA A 65 -19.42 31.53 -108.51
C ALA A 65 -19.37 32.51 -107.33
N GLY A 66 -20.55 32.94 -106.85
CA GLY A 66 -20.66 34.04 -105.91
C GLY A 66 -19.96 33.75 -104.58
N GLY A 67 -19.15 34.70 -104.12
CA GLY A 67 -18.38 34.59 -102.88
C GLY A 67 -16.89 34.90 -103.10
N SER A 68 -16.15 34.98 -101.99
CA SER A 68 -14.69 35.07 -101.97
C SER A 68 -14.07 33.68 -101.83
N SER A 69 -12.79 33.55 -102.22
CA SER A 69 -12.04 32.30 -102.03
C SER A 69 -12.05 31.86 -100.55
N GLY A 70 -12.32 30.58 -100.30
CA GLY A 70 -12.37 30.00 -98.95
C GLY A 70 -13.70 30.13 -98.20
N GLN A 71 -14.80 30.39 -98.92
CA GLN A 71 -16.16 30.37 -98.36
C GLN A 71 -16.89 29.04 -98.64
N VAL A 72 -17.86 28.69 -97.80
CA VAL A 72 -18.81 27.61 -98.11
C VAL A 72 -19.81 28.15 -99.13
N GLN A 73 -19.89 27.49 -100.28
CA GLN A 73 -20.88 27.78 -101.31
C GLN A 73 -22.23 27.15 -100.95
N TRP A 74 -23.29 27.91 -101.15
CA TRP A 74 -24.67 27.44 -101.09
C TRP A 74 -25.45 27.92 -102.31
N ASN A 75 -26.54 27.23 -102.63
CA ASN A 75 -27.43 27.56 -103.74
C ASN A 75 -28.82 27.89 -103.17
N ASN A 76 -29.36 29.05 -103.53
CA ASN A 76 -30.75 29.39 -103.28
C ASN A 76 -31.47 29.61 -104.61
N ALA A 77 -32.36 28.69 -104.98
CA ALA A 77 -33.18 28.76 -106.20
C ALA A 77 -32.39 29.10 -107.51
N GLY A 78 -31.15 28.64 -107.63
CA GLY A 78 -30.27 28.87 -108.78
C GLY A 78 -29.22 29.97 -108.58
N ALA A 79 -29.33 30.82 -107.55
CA ALA A 79 -28.29 31.77 -107.18
C ALA A 79 -27.23 31.09 -106.31
N PHE A 80 -25.98 31.11 -106.77
CA PHE A 80 -24.82 30.63 -106.01
C PHE A 80 -24.19 31.79 -105.23
N ALA A 81 -24.00 31.59 -103.92
CA ALA A 81 -23.36 32.57 -103.04
C ALA A 81 -22.46 31.87 -102.01
N GLY A 82 -21.54 32.62 -101.41
CA GLY A 82 -20.60 32.14 -100.40
C GLY A 82 -20.82 32.82 -99.06
N PHE A 83 -20.58 32.08 -97.97
CA PHE A 83 -20.39 32.68 -96.65
C PHE A 83 -19.21 32.02 -95.92
N THR A 84 -18.54 32.79 -95.07
CA THR A 84 -17.46 32.29 -94.21
C THR A 84 -18.07 31.83 -92.88
N PHE A 85 -17.74 30.63 -92.39
CA PHE A 85 -18.03 30.30 -90.99
C PHE A 85 -17.25 31.25 -90.06
N SER A 86 -17.87 31.64 -88.95
CA SER A 86 -17.27 32.54 -87.96
C SER A 86 -17.80 32.22 -86.56
N GLY A 87 -16.99 32.47 -85.54
CA GLY A 87 -17.24 31.99 -84.18
C GLY A 87 -16.69 30.57 -84.01
N ASP A 88 -17.52 29.66 -83.50
CA ASP A 88 -17.08 28.36 -82.97
C ASP A 88 -16.65 27.36 -84.05
N LEU A 89 -16.99 27.63 -85.31
CA LEU A 89 -16.65 26.80 -86.46
C LEU A 89 -15.75 27.61 -87.40
N THR A 90 -14.56 27.11 -87.69
CA THR A 90 -13.62 27.68 -88.66
C THR A 90 -13.47 26.73 -89.83
N LEU A 91 -13.70 27.20 -91.05
CA LEU A 91 -13.34 26.42 -92.24
C LEU A 91 -11.84 26.53 -92.50
N VAL A 92 -11.15 25.42 -92.78
CA VAL A 92 -9.79 25.41 -93.31
C VAL A 92 -9.87 25.38 -94.85
N PRO A 93 -9.65 26.49 -95.56
CA PRO A 93 -9.98 26.59 -97.00
C PRO A 93 -9.19 25.63 -97.90
N SER A 94 -7.98 25.26 -97.49
CA SER A 94 -7.07 24.41 -98.26
C SER A 94 -7.37 22.91 -98.17
N THR A 95 -8.21 22.48 -97.22
CA THR A 95 -8.55 21.07 -97.00
C THR A 95 -10.05 20.78 -96.98
N GLY A 96 -10.89 21.82 -96.92
CA GLY A 96 -12.34 21.67 -96.75
C GLY A 96 -12.78 21.19 -95.37
N VAL A 97 -11.84 20.96 -94.44
CA VAL A 97 -12.13 20.53 -93.07
C VAL A 97 -12.68 21.72 -92.28
N ALA A 98 -13.84 21.55 -91.67
CA ALA A 98 -14.36 22.49 -90.68
C ALA A 98 -13.87 22.06 -89.27
N THR A 99 -13.17 22.95 -88.57
CA THR A 99 -12.66 22.72 -87.22
C THR A 99 -13.51 23.47 -86.19
N LEU A 100 -13.78 22.82 -85.06
CA LEU A 100 -14.42 23.48 -83.92
C LEU A 100 -13.37 24.20 -83.06
N ALA A 101 -13.78 25.31 -82.44
CA ALA A 101 -12.96 26.03 -81.47
C ALA A 101 -12.54 25.11 -80.30
N THR A 102 -11.27 25.20 -79.92
CA THR A 102 -10.68 24.33 -78.88
C THR A 102 -11.08 24.80 -77.48
N VAL A 103 -12.09 24.14 -76.90
CA VAL A 103 -12.59 24.42 -75.54
C VAL A 103 -11.61 24.00 -74.43
N ASN A 104 -10.67 23.11 -74.74
CA ASN A 104 -9.62 22.64 -73.84
C ASN A 104 -8.32 22.37 -74.64
N GLY A 105 -7.21 23.02 -74.27
CA GLY A 105 -5.90 22.86 -74.92
C GLY A 105 -5.14 21.57 -74.57
N SER A 106 -5.63 20.72 -73.67
CA SER A 106 -4.97 19.48 -73.24
C SER A 106 -5.98 18.32 -73.13
N PRO A 107 -6.23 17.57 -74.22
CA PRO A 107 -7.21 16.49 -74.25
C PRO A 107 -6.98 15.43 -73.16
N GLY A 108 -8.02 15.15 -72.37
CA GLY A 108 -7.95 14.20 -71.25
C GLY A 108 -9.27 14.13 -70.48
N SER A 109 -9.34 13.22 -69.51
CA SER A 109 -10.50 13.06 -68.61
C SER A 109 -10.55 14.17 -67.56
N TYR A 110 -11.77 14.65 -67.28
CA TYR A 110 -12.04 15.58 -66.18
C TYR A 110 -12.77 14.84 -65.06
N GLY A 111 -12.34 15.09 -63.82
CA GLY A 111 -12.90 14.47 -62.63
C GLY A 111 -11.99 13.39 -62.04
N SER A 112 -11.98 13.30 -60.71
CA SER A 112 -11.30 12.27 -59.93
C SER A 112 -11.96 12.18 -58.53
N ALA A 113 -11.42 11.34 -57.64
CA ALA A 113 -11.85 11.30 -56.25
C ALA A 113 -11.62 12.62 -55.47
N SER A 114 -10.92 13.61 -56.05
CA SER A 114 -10.60 14.89 -55.39
C SER A 114 -10.78 16.12 -56.28
N GLN A 115 -11.27 15.96 -57.51
CA GLN A 115 -11.47 17.06 -58.47
C GLN A 115 -12.77 16.82 -59.25
N THR A 116 -13.46 17.90 -59.62
CA THR A 116 -14.64 17.89 -60.50
C THR A 116 -14.39 18.73 -61.75
N ALA A 117 -15.22 18.56 -62.78
CA ALA A 117 -15.20 19.43 -63.95
C ALA A 117 -15.83 20.79 -63.63
N SER A 118 -15.17 21.89 -63.98
CA SER A 118 -15.71 23.24 -63.93
C SER A 118 -15.80 23.81 -65.33
N ALA A 119 -16.99 24.33 -65.68
CA ALA A 119 -17.38 24.70 -67.03
C ALA A 119 -17.69 26.21 -67.09
N THR A 120 -17.00 26.94 -67.97
CA THR A 120 -17.34 28.34 -68.29
C THR A 120 -18.18 28.37 -69.56
N VAL A 121 -19.33 29.04 -69.52
CA VAL A 121 -20.19 29.26 -70.69
C VAL A 121 -20.25 30.74 -71.05
N ASP A 122 -20.51 31.03 -72.33
CA ASP A 122 -20.82 32.39 -72.79
C ASP A 122 -22.28 32.79 -72.54
N ALA A 123 -22.64 34.03 -72.89
CA ALA A 123 -24.01 34.56 -72.78
C ALA A 123 -25.04 33.87 -73.69
N LYS A 124 -24.64 32.86 -74.50
CA LYS A 124 -25.52 32.01 -75.32
C LYS A 124 -25.57 30.57 -74.77
N GLY A 125 -24.96 30.29 -73.62
CA GLY A 125 -24.89 28.97 -72.99
C GLY A 125 -23.86 28.02 -73.61
N ARG A 126 -22.96 28.51 -74.46
CA ARG A 126 -21.97 27.68 -75.17
C ARG A 126 -20.69 27.56 -74.34
N LEU A 127 -20.15 26.35 -74.22
CA LEU A 127 -18.96 26.06 -73.41
C LEU A 127 -17.71 26.69 -74.04
N THR A 128 -17.05 27.59 -73.32
CA THR A 128 -15.86 28.35 -73.79
C THR A 128 -14.56 27.95 -73.09
N ALA A 129 -14.64 27.38 -71.88
CA ALA A 129 -13.50 26.80 -71.19
C ALA A 129 -13.94 25.65 -70.27
N LEU A 130 -13.07 24.65 -70.11
CA LEU A 130 -13.27 23.53 -69.20
C LEU A 130 -12.01 23.32 -68.34
N SER A 131 -12.13 23.37 -67.02
CA SER A 131 -11.04 23.23 -66.05
C SER A 131 -11.33 22.14 -65.01
N GLN A 132 -10.31 21.69 -64.29
CA GLN A 132 -10.52 20.87 -63.09
C GLN A 132 -10.55 21.76 -61.85
N GLN A 133 -11.58 21.58 -61.03
CA GLN A 133 -11.79 22.27 -59.76
C GLN A 133 -11.60 21.27 -58.62
N THR A 134 -10.72 21.57 -57.67
CA THR A 134 -10.53 20.74 -56.48
C THR A 134 -11.82 20.66 -55.67
N ILE A 135 -12.21 19.45 -55.27
CA ILE A 135 -13.31 19.20 -54.35
C ILE A 135 -12.84 19.60 -52.96
N SER A 136 -13.29 20.77 -52.50
CA SER A 136 -13.06 21.28 -51.15
C SER A 136 -14.41 21.38 -50.45
N ILE A 137 -14.61 20.54 -49.42
CA ILE A 137 -15.85 20.51 -48.63
C ILE A 137 -15.55 21.12 -47.26
N PRO A 138 -16.13 22.29 -46.93
CA PRO A 138 -16.04 22.86 -45.59
C PRO A 138 -16.57 21.90 -44.53
N VAL A 139 -15.92 21.85 -43.37
CA VAL A 139 -16.36 21.00 -42.22
C VAL A 139 -17.79 21.35 -41.78
N ALA A 140 -18.22 22.60 -41.98
CA ALA A 140 -19.58 23.05 -41.68
C ALA A 140 -20.67 22.39 -42.54
N ASP A 141 -20.35 21.95 -43.76
CA ASP A 141 -21.31 21.34 -44.69
C ASP A 141 -21.47 19.81 -44.47
N LEU A 142 -20.62 19.21 -43.62
CA LEU A 142 -20.67 17.80 -43.25
C LEU A 142 -21.78 17.52 -42.20
N ASN A 143 -23.02 17.52 -42.68
CA ASN A 143 -24.20 17.22 -41.86
C ASN A 143 -24.25 15.74 -41.39
N ASN A 144 -25.15 15.47 -40.44
CA ASN A 144 -25.48 14.12 -39.92
C ASN A 144 -24.33 13.31 -39.26
N LEU A 145 -23.12 13.85 -39.10
CA LEU A 145 -21.99 13.22 -38.41
C LEU A 145 -22.24 12.88 -36.91
N GLY A 146 -23.28 13.46 -36.30
CA GLY A 146 -23.48 13.43 -34.84
C GLY A 146 -22.64 14.49 -34.13
N THR A 147 -23.14 14.97 -32.99
CA THR A 147 -22.58 16.13 -32.27
C THR A 147 -21.12 15.94 -31.86
N GLY A 148 -20.77 14.74 -31.37
CA GLY A 148 -19.40 14.39 -30.97
C GLY A 148 -18.40 14.48 -32.13
N VAL A 149 -18.71 13.88 -33.28
CA VAL A 149 -17.82 13.85 -34.45
C VAL A 149 -17.71 15.22 -35.11
N SER A 150 -18.82 15.97 -35.20
CA SER A 150 -18.80 17.35 -35.70
C SER A 150 -17.93 18.26 -34.83
N THR A 151 -18.03 18.14 -33.51
CA THR A 151 -17.17 18.88 -32.55
C THR A 151 -15.70 18.49 -32.71
N LEU A 152 -15.42 17.19 -32.77
CA LEU A 152 -14.07 16.62 -32.92
C LEU A 152 -13.38 17.14 -34.20
N LEU A 153 -14.09 17.10 -35.32
CA LEU A 153 -13.59 17.51 -36.63
C LEU A 153 -13.39 19.03 -36.72
N THR A 154 -14.26 19.81 -36.08
CA THR A 154 -14.13 21.28 -35.99
C THR A 154 -12.92 21.68 -35.14
N ALA A 155 -12.67 21.01 -34.00
CA ALA A 155 -11.50 21.25 -33.16
C ALA A 155 -10.19 20.91 -33.88
N ALA A 156 -10.16 19.80 -34.63
CA ALA A 156 -9.02 19.40 -35.45
C ALA A 156 -8.75 20.39 -36.61
N ALA A 157 -9.79 20.81 -37.32
CA ALA A 157 -9.67 21.73 -38.47
C ALA A 157 -9.27 23.17 -38.09
N THR A 158 -9.54 23.59 -36.85
CA THR A 158 -9.19 24.93 -36.34
C THR A 158 -7.87 24.97 -35.56
N GLY A 159 -7.17 23.82 -35.41
CA GLY A 159 -5.93 23.71 -34.63
C GLY A 159 -6.08 24.03 -33.14
N SER A 160 -7.29 24.32 -32.67
CA SER A 160 -7.56 24.93 -31.36
C SER A 160 -7.83 23.91 -30.24
N GLY A 161 -7.76 22.62 -30.55
CA GLY A 161 -7.83 21.55 -29.55
C GLY A 161 -7.43 20.20 -30.12
N SER A 162 -6.40 19.57 -29.54
CA SER A 162 -6.09 18.15 -29.76
C SER A 162 -7.01 17.31 -28.85
N PRO A 163 -8.06 16.63 -29.36
CA PRO A 163 -9.10 16.10 -28.47
C PRO A 163 -8.76 14.73 -27.87
N VAL A 164 -7.72 14.07 -28.38
CA VAL A 164 -7.34 12.69 -28.00
C VAL A 164 -5.83 12.37 -28.14
N GLY A 165 -5.00 13.32 -28.61
CA GLY A 165 -3.64 13.04 -29.07
C GLY A 165 -2.50 13.76 -28.35
N SER A 166 -2.77 14.54 -27.29
CA SER A 166 -1.70 15.11 -26.46
C SER A 166 -1.10 14.03 -25.55
N ALA A 167 0.23 13.98 -25.42
CA ALA A 167 0.91 13.17 -24.41
C ALA A 167 0.66 13.66 -22.97
N SER A 168 0.04 14.82 -22.80
CA SER A 168 -0.42 15.37 -21.52
C SER A 168 -1.65 16.26 -21.77
N PRO A 169 -2.87 15.70 -21.79
CA PRO A 169 -4.09 16.48 -21.99
C PRO A 169 -4.47 17.21 -20.70
N THR A 170 -4.60 18.55 -20.76
CA THR A 170 -5.16 19.33 -19.65
C THR A 170 -6.67 19.13 -19.60
N LEU A 171 -7.15 18.34 -18.64
CA LEU A 171 -8.58 18.17 -18.40
C LEU A 171 -9.15 19.40 -17.70
N THR A 172 -10.32 19.87 -18.13
CA THR A 172 -11.00 21.06 -17.59
C THR A 172 -12.42 20.74 -17.15
N GLY A 173 -12.96 21.53 -16.21
CA GLY A 173 -14.27 21.24 -15.59
C GLY A 173 -14.15 20.14 -14.54
N SER A 174 -15.14 19.24 -14.48
CA SER A 174 -15.20 18.13 -13.53
C SER A 174 -15.12 16.78 -14.26
N PRO A 175 -13.92 16.31 -14.65
CA PRO A 175 -13.76 15.06 -15.37
C PRO A 175 -14.11 13.85 -14.50
N GLY A 176 -15.08 13.03 -14.95
CA GLY A 176 -15.45 11.78 -14.28
C GLY A 176 -14.64 10.58 -14.79
N ALA A 177 -14.28 9.68 -13.88
CA ALA A 177 -13.67 8.38 -14.17
C ALA A 177 -14.26 7.29 -13.25
N PRO A 178 -14.15 5.98 -13.60
CA PRO A 178 -14.55 4.90 -12.69
C PRO A 178 -13.64 4.85 -11.47
N THR A 179 -14.22 4.94 -10.26
CA THR A 179 -13.47 4.81 -8.99
C THR A 179 -12.83 3.42 -8.88
N GLN A 180 -11.54 3.40 -8.58
CA GLN A 180 -10.73 2.20 -8.47
C GLN A 180 -10.90 1.50 -7.12
N SER A 181 -10.57 0.20 -7.06
CA SER A 181 -10.44 -0.52 -5.79
C SER A 181 -9.22 -0.03 -5.01
N PRO A 182 -9.28 0.07 -3.66
CA PRO A 182 -8.13 0.44 -2.84
C PRO A 182 -6.91 -0.42 -3.14
N GLY A 183 -5.74 0.22 -3.29
CA GLY A 183 -4.48 -0.44 -3.64
C GLY A 183 -4.19 -0.58 -5.15
N ASP A 184 -5.06 -0.09 -6.05
CA ASP A 184 -4.71 0.05 -7.48
C ASP A 184 -3.53 1.03 -7.66
N ASN A 185 -2.43 0.54 -8.24
CA ASN A 185 -1.18 1.28 -8.46
C ASN A 185 -0.89 1.55 -9.95
N SER A 186 -1.88 1.36 -10.82
CA SER A 186 -1.74 1.54 -12.27
C SER A 186 -1.92 3.00 -12.72
N THR A 187 -1.55 3.29 -13.96
CA THR A 187 -1.55 4.65 -14.56
C THR A 187 -2.96 5.15 -14.96
N LYS A 188 -4.00 4.83 -14.18
CA LYS A 188 -5.37 5.35 -14.39
C LYS A 188 -5.54 6.72 -13.73
N ILE A 189 -6.55 7.47 -14.15
CA ILE A 189 -6.97 8.71 -13.46
C ILE A 189 -7.64 8.32 -12.13
N ALA A 190 -6.98 8.62 -11.01
CA ALA A 190 -7.55 8.46 -9.67
C ALA A 190 -8.76 9.39 -9.48
N THR A 191 -9.82 8.90 -8.84
CA THR A 191 -10.97 9.72 -8.43
C THR A 191 -10.83 10.21 -6.98
N ASP A 192 -11.50 11.32 -6.64
CA ASP A 192 -11.54 11.83 -5.27
C ASP A 192 -11.98 10.77 -4.24
N ALA A 193 -12.91 9.89 -4.63
CA ALA A 193 -13.38 8.79 -3.79
C ALA A 193 -12.30 7.72 -3.54
N PHE A 194 -11.46 7.41 -4.54
CA PHE A 194 -10.31 6.53 -4.36
C PHE A 194 -9.23 7.17 -3.49
N VAL A 195 -8.94 8.46 -3.70
CA VAL A 195 -7.97 9.20 -2.87
C VAL A 195 -8.44 9.29 -1.42
N ALA A 196 -9.69 9.69 -1.17
CA ALA A 196 -10.27 9.84 0.17
C ALA A 196 -10.40 8.52 0.95
N THR A 197 -10.34 7.36 0.29
CA THR A 197 -10.33 6.03 0.92
C THR A 197 -8.94 5.41 1.03
N SER A 198 -7.90 6.02 0.45
CA SER A 198 -6.52 5.50 0.44
C SER A 198 -5.61 6.09 1.52
N TYR A 199 -6.04 7.12 2.24
CA TYR A 199 -5.24 7.81 3.27
C TYR A 199 -6.01 7.97 4.59
N ALA A 200 -5.28 7.95 5.71
CA ALA A 200 -5.86 8.23 7.03
C ALA A 200 -6.20 9.73 7.19
N PRO A 201 -7.22 10.10 7.98
CA PRO A 201 -7.54 11.50 8.25
C PRO A 201 -6.38 12.25 8.90
N LEU A 202 -6.12 13.49 8.45
CA LEU A 202 -5.05 14.35 9.02
C LEU A 202 -5.32 14.73 10.47
N ALA A 203 -6.59 14.95 10.83
CA ALA A 203 -7.03 15.21 12.20
C ALA A 203 -7.54 13.92 12.85
N SER A 204 -6.95 13.57 14.00
CA SER A 204 -7.37 12.44 14.86
C SER A 204 -7.64 11.11 14.13
N PRO A 205 -6.67 10.54 13.38
CA PRO A 205 -6.83 9.25 12.73
C PRO A 205 -7.01 8.11 13.74
N THR A 206 -8.11 7.35 13.59
CA THR A 206 -8.30 6.09 14.33
C THR A 206 -7.48 4.98 13.67
N PHE A 207 -6.36 4.59 14.28
CA PHE A 207 -5.61 3.41 13.87
C PHE A 207 -6.35 2.11 14.24
N THR A 208 -6.23 1.08 13.40
CA THR A 208 -6.83 -0.25 13.61
C THR A 208 -5.84 -1.36 13.28
N GLY A 209 -6.11 -2.59 13.76
CA GLY A 209 -5.15 -3.69 13.66
C GLY A 209 -3.94 -3.48 14.56
N SER A 210 -2.74 -3.86 14.09
CA SER A 210 -1.46 -3.65 14.78
C SER A 210 -0.63 -2.60 14.02
N PRO A 211 -0.81 -1.29 14.29
CA PRO A 211 0.00 -0.25 13.66
C PRO A 211 1.45 -0.33 14.13
N ALA A 212 2.39 -0.38 13.18
CA ALA A 212 3.83 -0.38 13.45
C ALA A 212 4.40 1.04 13.36
N ALA A 213 5.29 1.40 14.29
CA ALA A 213 6.04 2.65 14.29
C ALA A 213 7.50 2.38 14.70
N PRO A 214 8.46 3.28 14.41
CA PRO A 214 9.84 3.11 14.86
C PRO A 214 9.94 3.23 16.39
N THR A 215 10.52 2.23 17.06
CA THR A 215 10.85 2.30 18.49
C THR A 215 11.90 3.37 18.74
N GLN A 216 11.61 4.32 19.63
CA GLN A 216 12.53 5.40 20.00
C GLN A 216 13.57 4.92 21.03
N THR A 217 14.67 5.67 21.17
CA THR A 217 15.65 5.45 22.23
C THR A 217 15.08 5.85 23.59
N PRO A 218 15.42 5.16 24.70
CA PRO A 218 15.02 5.56 26.05
C PRO A 218 15.35 7.02 26.35
N GLY A 219 14.44 7.72 27.03
CA GLY A 219 14.58 9.14 27.37
C GLY A 219 14.08 10.14 26.31
N ASP A 220 13.59 9.68 25.15
CA ASP A 220 12.89 10.54 24.19
C ASP A 220 11.58 11.09 24.80
N ASN A 221 11.42 12.42 24.79
CA ASN A 221 10.28 13.15 25.34
C ASN A 221 9.51 13.96 24.29
N THR A 222 9.72 13.67 23.00
CA THR A 222 9.07 14.38 21.89
C THR A 222 7.65 13.86 21.59
N THR A 223 6.87 14.62 20.82
CA THR A 223 5.47 14.30 20.47
C THR A 223 5.32 13.20 19.40
N LYS A 224 6.17 12.17 19.43
CA LYS A 224 6.08 11.00 18.53
C LYS A 224 5.11 9.95 19.10
N LEU A 225 4.69 9.01 18.25
CA LEU A 225 3.99 7.81 18.72
C LEU A 225 4.97 6.90 19.51
N ALA A 226 4.57 6.52 20.72
CA ALA A 226 5.31 5.56 21.54
C ALA A 226 4.97 4.13 21.10
N THR A 227 5.99 3.27 20.96
CA THR A 227 5.79 1.83 20.72
C THR A 227 5.64 1.08 22.04
N ASP A 228 5.02 -0.10 21.98
CA ASP A 228 4.96 -1.08 23.07
C ASP A 228 6.35 -1.41 23.64
N ALA A 229 7.34 -1.64 22.78
CA ALA A 229 8.72 -1.89 23.17
C ALA A 229 9.38 -0.71 23.92
N PHE A 230 9.09 0.54 23.52
CA PHE A 230 9.56 1.73 24.23
C PHE A 230 8.90 1.85 25.61
N VAL A 231 7.58 1.64 25.70
CA VAL A 231 6.84 1.71 26.97
C VAL A 231 7.28 0.59 27.93
N ALA A 232 7.51 -0.62 27.43
CA ALA A 232 8.03 -1.74 28.21
C ALA A 232 9.45 -1.46 28.74
N ALA A 233 10.34 -0.89 27.91
CA ALA A 233 11.68 -0.50 28.33
C ALA A 233 11.65 0.62 29.40
N ALA A 234 10.76 1.61 29.25
CA ALA A 234 10.57 2.67 30.24
C ALA A 234 10.03 2.14 31.58
N LEU A 235 8.98 1.30 31.54
CA LEU A 235 8.40 0.68 32.73
C LEU A 235 9.37 -0.26 33.45
N SER A 236 10.27 -0.95 32.72
CA SER A 236 11.31 -1.78 33.32
C SER A 236 12.33 -1.00 34.17
N GLY A 237 12.38 0.32 34.07
CA GLY A 237 13.15 1.18 34.99
C GLY A 237 12.37 1.62 36.24
N VAL A 238 11.04 1.50 36.23
CA VAL A 238 10.16 1.94 37.33
C VAL A 238 10.02 0.83 38.37
N SER A 239 11.09 0.61 39.14
CA SER A 239 10.95 0.01 40.46
C SER A 239 10.14 0.97 41.34
N ALA A 240 9.23 0.46 42.17
CA ALA A 240 8.49 1.31 43.10
C ALA A 240 9.47 1.97 44.07
N SER A 241 9.61 3.30 43.99
CA SER A 241 10.63 4.02 44.76
C SER A 241 10.38 3.83 46.25
N PRO A 242 11.33 3.26 47.03
CA PRO A 242 11.14 3.09 48.45
C PRO A 242 11.06 4.46 49.12
N THR A 243 10.04 4.66 49.95
CA THR A 243 9.95 5.84 50.82
C THR A 243 11.10 5.85 51.81
N GLN A 244 11.78 6.99 51.96
CA GLN A 244 12.85 7.34 52.90
C GLN A 244 13.42 6.18 53.74
N TRP A 245 14.69 5.88 53.51
CA TRP A 245 15.47 4.75 54.07
C TRP A 245 15.14 3.34 53.55
N ALA A 246 13.94 3.07 53.02
CA ALA A 246 13.50 1.69 52.74
C ALA A 246 14.22 0.96 51.59
N ILE A 247 13.96 -0.36 51.47
CA ILE A 247 14.38 -1.20 50.35
C ILE A 247 13.16 -1.78 49.61
N THR A 248 13.11 -1.57 48.29
CA THR A 248 12.22 -2.29 47.35
C THR A 248 13.02 -3.36 46.62
N GLY A 249 12.41 -4.50 46.32
CA GLY A 249 13.05 -5.63 45.66
C GLY A 249 13.95 -6.43 46.61
N GLY A 250 15.02 -7.04 46.10
CA GLY A 250 16.10 -7.65 46.90
C GLY A 250 15.68 -8.86 47.74
N LEU A 251 14.72 -9.67 47.25
CA LEU A 251 14.18 -10.83 47.95
C LEU A 251 14.76 -12.15 47.40
N PRO A 252 14.96 -13.18 48.25
CA PRO A 252 15.50 -14.46 47.81
C PRO A 252 14.47 -15.31 47.04
N SER A 253 14.98 -16.06 46.08
CA SER A 253 14.26 -17.07 45.30
C SER A 253 15.17 -18.28 45.04
N GLY A 254 14.59 -19.48 44.95
CA GLY A 254 15.33 -20.70 44.59
C GLY A 254 16.39 -21.16 45.62
N MET A 255 16.23 -20.83 46.91
CA MET A 255 17.14 -21.29 47.98
C MET A 255 17.23 -22.82 48.01
N THR A 256 18.40 -23.36 47.63
CA THR A 256 18.65 -24.79 47.45
C THR A 256 20.11 -25.14 47.77
N GLY A 257 20.42 -26.45 47.89
CA GLY A 257 21.78 -26.96 48.07
C GLY A 257 22.11 -27.45 49.50
N SER A 258 23.34 -27.94 49.68
CA SER A 258 23.91 -28.33 50.98
C SER A 258 24.70 -27.19 51.62
N SER A 259 25.36 -27.43 52.76
CA SER A 259 26.33 -26.48 53.33
C SER A 259 27.45 -26.04 52.36
N THR A 260 27.83 -26.88 51.39
CA THR A 260 28.90 -26.60 50.40
C THR A 260 28.39 -26.26 49.00
N THR A 261 27.09 -26.46 48.73
CA THR A 261 26.48 -26.16 47.42
C THR A 261 25.28 -25.21 47.51
N ALA A 262 25.07 -24.58 48.67
CA ALA A 262 24.02 -23.58 48.89
C ALA A 262 24.06 -22.48 47.82
N ALA A 263 22.95 -22.27 47.13
CA ALA A 263 22.77 -21.24 46.13
C ALA A 263 21.36 -20.63 46.20
N MET A 264 21.25 -19.37 45.77
CA MET A 264 19.96 -18.67 45.64
C MET A 264 20.07 -17.52 44.63
N THR A 265 18.94 -17.09 44.10
CA THR A 265 18.85 -15.90 43.24
C THR A 265 18.07 -14.81 43.99
N VAL A 266 18.66 -13.63 44.16
CA VAL A 266 18.04 -12.48 44.80
C VAL A 266 17.52 -11.53 43.73
N SER A 267 16.28 -11.06 43.84
CA SER A 267 15.68 -10.15 42.86
C SER A 267 16.43 -8.81 42.75
N ALA A 268 16.19 -8.08 41.65
CA ALA A 268 16.57 -6.67 41.49
C ALA A 268 16.17 -5.85 42.72
N LEU A 269 16.91 -4.80 43.06
CA LEU A 269 16.61 -3.97 44.24
C LEU A 269 16.95 -2.50 44.06
N THR A 270 16.29 -1.67 44.86
CA THR A 270 16.62 -0.26 45.09
C THR A 270 16.50 0.01 46.59
N ALA A 271 17.51 0.62 47.20
CA ALA A 271 17.47 1.12 48.57
C ALA A 271 17.70 2.64 48.58
N THR A 272 16.81 3.38 49.27
CA THR A 272 16.88 4.83 49.39
C THR A 272 17.50 5.27 50.71
N ASP A 273 17.94 6.54 50.77
CA ASP A 273 18.48 7.17 51.97
C ASP A 273 17.50 8.16 52.62
N ALA A 274 18.01 9.06 53.46
CA ALA A 274 17.26 10.12 54.12
C ALA A 274 16.67 11.19 53.17
N ALA A 275 17.10 11.24 51.92
CA ALA A 275 16.70 12.22 50.91
C ALA A 275 15.94 11.59 49.73
N ASP A 276 15.41 10.37 49.93
CA ASP A 276 14.81 9.52 48.90
C ASP A 276 15.76 9.18 47.73
N ALA A 277 17.08 9.39 47.90
CA ALA A 277 18.06 9.11 46.87
C ALA A 277 18.43 7.62 46.87
N ALA A 278 18.36 6.97 45.71
CA ALA A 278 18.80 5.59 45.54
C ALA A 278 20.33 5.50 45.73
N THR A 279 20.77 4.94 46.86
CA THR A 279 22.19 4.87 47.25
C THR A 279 22.81 3.49 47.02
N ILE A 280 21.97 2.46 46.92
CA ILE A 280 22.35 1.09 46.52
C ILE A 280 21.24 0.59 45.60
N GLY A 281 21.57 -0.06 44.48
CA GLY A 281 20.54 -0.62 43.61
C GLY A 281 21.05 -1.20 42.31
N TYR A 282 20.41 -2.27 41.87
CA TYR A 282 20.81 -3.00 40.68
C TYR A 282 19.61 -3.54 39.89
N VAL A 283 19.73 -3.50 38.56
CA VAL A 283 18.73 -4.02 37.62
C VAL A 283 18.96 -5.50 37.33
N GLY A 284 17.87 -6.27 37.23
CA GLY A 284 17.91 -7.73 37.10
C GLY A 284 18.29 -8.44 38.41
N SER A 285 18.14 -9.76 38.46
CA SER A 285 18.45 -10.56 39.65
C SER A 285 19.95 -10.88 39.75
N LYS A 286 20.49 -10.94 40.97
CA LYS A 286 21.85 -11.44 41.25
C LYS A 286 21.82 -12.87 41.79
N SER A 287 22.75 -13.71 41.34
CA SER A 287 22.94 -15.06 41.88
C SER A 287 24.00 -15.08 42.97
N TRP A 288 23.73 -15.78 44.07
CA TRP A 288 24.67 -16.04 45.16
C TRP A 288 24.93 -17.55 45.28
N ALA A 289 26.17 -17.93 45.63
CA ALA A 289 26.51 -19.31 45.93
C ALA A 289 27.66 -19.40 46.96
N VAL A 290 27.53 -20.28 47.96
CA VAL A 290 28.57 -20.53 48.97
C VAL A 290 29.89 -21.00 48.36
N SER A 291 29.84 -21.67 47.20
CA SER A 291 31.03 -22.11 46.44
C SER A 291 31.97 -20.98 46.02
N ASN A 292 31.49 -19.73 46.00
CA ASN A 292 32.30 -18.55 45.69
C ASN A 292 33.24 -18.16 46.86
N GLY A 293 33.05 -18.71 48.06
CA GLY A 293 33.85 -18.43 49.24
C GLY A 293 33.85 -16.95 49.60
N ASN A 294 35.00 -16.42 50.05
CA ASN A 294 35.15 -15.03 50.49
C ASN A 294 35.11 -13.99 49.34
N ALA A 295 34.76 -14.39 48.11
CA ALA A 295 34.54 -13.48 47.00
C ALA A 295 33.15 -12.82 47.08
N ILE A 296 32.94 -11.77 46.27
CA ILE A 296 31.61 -11.18 46.09
C ILE A 296 30.64 -12.22 45.48
N ASN A 297 29.38 -12.14 45.87
CA ASN A 297 28.34 -13.16 45.66
C ASN A 297 28.63 -14.50 46.37
N GLY A 298 29.45 -14.48 47.43
CA GLY A 298 29.83 -15.63 48.27
C GLY A 298 29.59 -15.43 49.77
N TYR A 299 30.31 -16.20 50.59
CA TYR A 299 30.14 -16.29 52.04
C TYR A 299 31.47 -16.00 52.77
N SER A 300 31.43 -15.13 53.79
CA SER A 300 32.63 -14.65 54.48
C SER A 300 33.37 -15.69 55.32
N GLY A 301 32.73 -16.83 55.61
CA GLY A 301 33.32 -17.97 56.32
C GLY A 301 33.90 -19.05 55.39
N GLY A 302 34.16 -18.75 54.12
CA GLY A 302 34.70 -19.70 53.15
C GLY A 302 33.63 -20.45 52.36
N THR A 303 33.96 -21.64 51.88
CA THR A 303 33.11 -22.43 50.96
C THR A 303 32.17 -23.41 51.68
N THR A 304 31.81 -23.15 52.93
CA THR A 304 30.93 -24.02 53.72
C THR A 304 30.11 -23.21 54.72
N LEU A 305 28.78 -23.30 54.64
CA LEU A 305 27.88 -22.72 55.64
C LEU A 305 27.95 -23.52 56.96
N PRO A 306 28.11 -22.84 58.12
CA PRO A 306 28.06 -23.48 59.43
C PRO A 306 26.67 -24.05 59.77
N ASN A 307 26.64 -25.05 60.66
CA ASN A 307 25.43 -25.76 61.08
C ASN A 307 24.64 -24.96 62.13
N SER A 308 23.30 -25.14 62.15
CA SER A 308 22.37 -24.64 63.18
C SER A 308 22.58 -23.18 63.57
N THR A 309 22.69 -22.28 62.59
CA THR A 309 22.96 -20.86 62.86
C THR A 309 22.25 -19.91 61.90
N THR A 310 22.38 -18.61 62.15
CA THR A 310 21.87 -17.55 61.27
C THR A 310 22.96 -17.04 60.34
N ILE A 311 22.59 -16.88 59.08
CA ILE A 311 23.36 -16.23 58.03
C ILE A 311 22.57 -15.00 57.56
N HIS A 312 23.22 -13.86 57.55
CA HIS A 312 22.65 -12.60 57.09
C HIS A 312 23.12 -12.33 55.67
N MET A 313 22.19 -12.03 54.76
CA MET A 313 22.51 -11.61 53.40
C MET A 313 22.54 -10.09 53.33
N TYR A 314 23.61 -9.56 52.77
CA TYR A 314 23.80 -8.14 52.50
C TYR A 314 23.94 -7.89 51.00
N ASP A 315 23.56 -6.69 50.58
CA ASP A 315 24.24 -6.07 49.44
C ASP A 315 25.45 -5.27 49.96
N CYS A 316 26.56 -5.40 49.25
CA CYS A 316 27.81 -4.69 49.44
C CYS A 316 28.08 -3.82 48.21
N HIS A 317 28.14 -2.51 48.39
CA HIS A 317 28.32 -1.54 47.30
C HIS A 317 29.69 -0.86 47.38
N GLY A 318 30.34 -0.63 46.24
CA GLY A 318 31.52 0.21 46.16
C GLY A 318 31.97 0.52 44.72
N THR A 319 33.26 0.82 44.56
CA THR A 319 33.88 1.15 43.26
C THR A 319 33.77 0.03 42.21
N SER A 320 33.45 -1.20 42.63
CA SER A 320 33.21 -2.36 41.76
C SER A 320 31.71 -2.64 41.52
N GLY A 321 30.84 -1.68 41.85
CA GLY A 321 29.38 -1.81 41.80
C GLY A 321 28.79 -2.46 43.05
N ASP A 322 27.58 -3.00 42.89
CA ASP A 322 26.81 -3.71 43.93
C ASP A 322 27.04 -5.23 43.84
N GLY A 323 26.90 -5.95 44.95
CA GLY A 323 27.08 -7.40 44.97
C GLY A 323 26.61 -8.05 46.27
N LEU A 324 26.13 -9.29 46.19
CA LEU A 324 25.61 -10.00 47.35
C LEU A 324 26.75 -10.49 48.23
N TYR A 325 26.58 -10.51 49.55
CA TYR A 325 27.54 -11.14 50.46
C TYR A 325 26.86 -11.70 51.70
N ALA A 326 27.15 -12.96 52.01
CA ALA A 326 26.61 -13.65 53.17
C ALA A 326 27.62 -13.60 54.33
N ILE A 327 27.15 -13.21 55.52
CA ILE A 327 27.95 -13.04 56.73
C ILE A 327 27.28 -13.81 57.88
N PRO A 328 28.01 -14.57 58.71
CA PRO A 328 27.42 -15.31 59.82
C PRO A 328 27.06 -14.40 61.00
N HIS A 329 26.11 -14.86 61.82
CA HIS A 329 25.81 -14.35 63.16
C HIS A 329 27.07 -13.98 63.97
N SER A 330 28.11 -14.83 63.97
CA SER A 330 29.38 -14.59 64.68
C SER A 330 30.24 -13.44 64.13
N SER A 331 29.76 -12.69 63.13
CA SER A 331 30.38 -11.50 62.56
C SER A 331 29.39 -10.33 62.41
N TYR A 332 28.28 -10.38 63.15
CA TYR A 332 27.29 -9.31 63.24
C TYR A 332 27.60 -8.33 64.40
N PRO A 333 27.25 -7.03 64.28
CA PRO A 333 26.83 -6.35 63.05
C PRO A 333 28.05 -6.08 62.14
N PRO A 334 27.94 -6.29 60.82
CA PRO A 334 29.03 -5.98 59.91
C PRO A 334 29.15 -4.48 59.68
N SER A 335 30.28 -4.09 59.09
CA SER A 335 30.52 -2.76 58.53
C SER A 335 30.77 -2.88 57.02
N ALA A 336 30.86 -1.77 56.29
CA ALA A 336 31.23 -1.83 54.87
C ALA A 336 32.63 -2.46 54.66
N ALA A 337 33.54 -2.36 55.64
CA ALA A 337 34.83 -3.06 55.62
C ALA A 337 34.73 -4.60 55.78
N SER A 338 33.57 -5.13 56.16
CA SER A 338 33.30 -6.57 56.17
C SER A 338 33.08 -7.16 54.76
N CYS A 339 32.77 -6.31 53.78
CA CYS A 339 32.59 -6.69 52.38
C CYS A 339 33.93 -6.95 51.66
N PRO A 340 33.95 -7.69 50.54
CA PRO A 340 35.15 -7.88 49.73
C PRO A 340 35.73 -6.57 49.17
N SER A 341 37.04 -6.53 48.95
CA SER A 341 37.75 -5.35 48.41
C SER A 341 37.11 -4.84 47.10
N GLY A 342 36.81 -3.54 47.04
CA GLY A 342 36.08 -2.91 45.93
C GLY A 342 34.58 -2.74 46.17
N TYR A 343 34.01 -3.39 47.20
CA TYR A 343 32.59 -3.35 47.59
C TYR A 343 32.39 -2.78 49.00
N GLN A 344 33.27 -1.86 49.42
CA GLN A 344 33.42 -1.43 50.83
C GLN A 344 32.96 0.01 51.11
N SER A 345 32.11 0.60 50.27
CA SER A 345 31.57 1.94 50.49
C SER A 345 30.31 1.92 51.36
N TYR A 346 29.37 1.01 51.06
CA TYR A 346 28.13 0.82 51.81
C TYR A 346 27.78 -0.66 51.93
N VAL A 347 27.02 -1.01 52.97
CA VAL A 347 26.49 -2.36 53.18
C VAL A 347 25.06 -2.27 53.74
N ARG A 348 24.13 -3.06 53.20
CA ARG A 348 22.71 -3.05 53.61
C ARG A 348 22.17 -4.47 53.75
N ARG A 349 21.56 -4.80 54.90
CA ARG A 349 20.95 -6.14 55.12
C ARG A 349 19.74 -6.27 54.21
N LEU A 350 19.70 -7.31 53.40
CA LEU A 350 18.56 -7.62 52.53
C LEU A 350 17.59 -8.55 53.23
N PHE A 351 18.09 -9.63 53.82
CA PHE A 351 17.30 -10.63 54.55
C PHE A 351 18.24 -11.47 55.41
N SER A 352 17.67 -12.30 56.28
CA SER A 352 18.42 -13.30 57.05
C SER A 352 17.79 -14.67 56.88
N PHE A 353 18.61 -15.72 56.94
CA PHE A 353 18.20 -17.11 56.79
C PHE A 353 18.93 -18.00 57.81
N MET A 354 18.36 -19.17 58.07
CA MET A 354 18.93 -20.15 59.00
C MET A 354 19.55 -21.33 58.26
N THR A 355 20.44 -22.04 58.93
CA THR A 355 20.96 -23.32 58.47
C THR A 355 20.47 -24.47 59.35
N THR A 356 20.25 -25.62 58.72
CA THR A 356 19.96 -26.89 59.40
C THR A 356 21.16 -27.40 60.20
N GLY A 357 20.97 -28.46 60.99
CA GLY A 357 22.07 -29.18 61.66
C GLY A 357 23.14 -29.79 60.74
N ALA A 358 22.92 -29.79 59.43
CA ALA A 358 23.90 -30.17 58.39
C ALA A 358 24.41 -28.97 57.57
N GLY A 359 24.12 -27.73 57.99
CA GLY A 359 24.56 -26.48 57.36
C GLY A 359 23.84 -26.12 56.06
N ALA A 360 22.96 -26.98 55.53
CA ALA A 360 22.10 -26.64 54.40
C ALA A 360 21.10 -25.52 54.79
N PRO A 361 20.85 -24.54 53.91
CA PRO A 361 19.93 -23.42 54.21
C PRO A 361 18.49 -23.91 54.38
N ILE A 362 17.77 -23.37 55.35
CA ILE A 362 16.33 -23.59 55.54
C ILE A 362 15.57 -22.74 54.51
N PRO A 363 14.83 -23.32 53.55
CA PRO A 363 14.14 -22.54 52.52
C PRO A 363 12.92 -21.80 53.06
N PHE A 364 12.66 -20.62 52.53
CA PHE A 364 11.43 -19.86 52.76
C PHE A 364 11.01 -19.11 51.50
N THR A 365 9.72 -18.80 51.40
CA THR A 365 9.18 -17.90 50.37
C THR A 365 9.13 -16.49 50.94
N ALA A 366 9.71 -15.52 50.24
CA ALA A 366 9.73 -14.11 50.63
C ALA A 366 8.67 -13.30 49.88
N PHE A 367 8.03 -12.36 50.58
CA PHE A 367 7.07 -11.41 50.04
C PHE A 367 7.40 -10.00 50.55
N GLU A 368 7.17 -8.98 49.73
CA GLU A 368 7.29 -7.58 50.19
C GLU A 368 6.16 -7.22 51.17
N LYS A 369 6.46 -6.28 52.06
CA LYS A 369 5.55 -5.66 53.01
C LYS A 369 5.72 -4.15 52.94
N GLU A 370 4.76 -3.42 53.51
CA GLU A 370 4.75 -1.96 53.54
C GLU A 370 6.05 -1.40 54.17
N GLY A 371 6.49 -0.22 53.71
CA GLY A 371 7.74 0.40 54.17
C GLY A 371 9.03 -0.33 53.79
N GLY A 372 9.00 -1.28 52.85
CA GLY A 372 10.18 -2.06 52.42
C GLY A 372 10.58 -3.18 53.37
N ALA A 373 9.75 -3.46 54.38
CA ALA A 373 9.79 -4.69 55.16
C ALA A 373 9.60 -5.93 54.27
N TYR A 374 9.95 -7.12 54.77
CA TYR A 374 9.63 -8.38 54.09
C TYR A 374 9.05 -9.41 55.04
N ARG A 375 8.19 -10.28 54.48
CA ARG A 375 7.61 -11.46 55.13
C ARG A 375 8.27 -12.72 54.59
N ALA A 376 8.83 -13.54 55.47
CA ALA A 376 9.26 -14.90 55.19
C ALA A 376 8.19 -15.90 55.64
N TYR A 377 7.83 -16.86 54.79
CA TYR A 377 7.11 -18.08 55.18
C TYR A 377 8.02 -19.29 55.01
N LEU A 378 8.32 -20.00 56.09
CA LEU A 378 9.20 -21.18 56.07
C LEU A 378 8.57 -22.29 55.22
N ALA A 379 9.37 -22.93 54.36
CA ALA A 379 8.89 -24.04 53.51
C ALA A 379 8.52 -25.29 54.32
N THR A 380 9.03 -25.41 55.54
CA THR A 380 8.62 -26.39 56.56
C THR A 380 8.39 -25.62 57.86
N GLN A 381 7.22 -25.81 58.47
CA GLN A 381 6.88 -25.19 59.76
C GLN A 381 7.57 -26.01 60.87
N THR A 382 8.09 -25.34 61.91
CA THR A 382 8.86 -26.02 62.98
C THR A 382 8.13 -25.91 64.31
N GLU A 383 8.00 -27.01 65.03
CA GLU A 383 7.44 -27.07 66.38
C GLU A 383 8.57 -26.72 67.38
N ASP A 384 8.58 -25.46 67.83
CA ASP A 384 9.67 -24.88 68.63
C ASP A 384 9.40 -25.04 70.14
N ILE A 385 8.13 -25.00 70.54
CA ILE A 385 7.66 -25.50 71.83
C ILE A 385 6.91 -26.80 71.58
N ALA A 386 7.50 -27.92 72.00
CA ALA A 386 6.97 -29.26 71.77
C ALA A 386 6.62 -29.94 73.11
N ASN A 387 5.32 -30.06 73.42
CA ASN A 387 4.79 -30.78 74.60
C ASN A 387 5.44 -30.42 75.94
N THR A 388 5.85 -29.16 76.14
CA THR A 388 6.48 -28.73 77.40
C THR A 388 5.41 -28.47 78.46
N THR A 389 5.65 -28.92 79.70
CA THR A 389 4.85 -28.56 80.87
C THR A 389 4.89 -27.04 81.08
N ALA A 390 3.75 -26.37 80.90
CA ALA A 390 3.70 -24.93 80.87
C ALA A 390 4.14 -24.25 82.18
N PRO A 391 4.91 -23.15 82.09
CA PRO A 391 5.41 -22.43 83.25
C PRO A 391 4.33 -21.53 83.87
N THR A 392 4.12 -21.65 85.18
CA THR A 392 3.06 -20.95 85.92
C THR A 392 3.57 -19.85 86.86
N ALA A 393 4.70 -20.09 87.51
CA ALA A 393 5.27 -19.19 88.53
C ALA A 393 5.90 -17.91 87.96
N SER A 394 6.46 -17.99 86.74
CA SER A 394 7.08 -16.88 86.00
C SER A 394 7.12 -17.22 84.51
N ARG A 395 7.33 -16.22 83.66
CA ARG A 395 7.50 -16.39 82.22
C ARG A 395 8.80 -17.14 81.88
N THR A 396 8.73 -18.08 80.95
CA THR A 396 9.91 -18.75 80.36
C THR A 396 10.17 -18.20 78.95
N LEU A 397 11.43 -18.13 78.54
CA LEU A 397 11.79 -17.78 77.16
C LEU A 397 11.96 -19.05 76.32
N ALA A 398 11.18 -19.17 75.25
CA ALA A 398 11.36 -20.19 74.22
C ALA A 398 12.21 -19.62 73.08
N ALA A 399 13.17 -20.39 72.56
CA ALA A 399 13.91 -20.02 71.35
C ALA A 399 13.18 -20.57 70.13
N LEU A 400 12.87 -19.72 69.16
CA LEU A 400 12.18 -20.09 67.93
C LEU A 400 13.17 -20.36 66.80
N ASN A 401 12.78 -21.18 65.83
CA ASN A 401 13.50 -21.32 64.57
C ASN A 401 13.22 -20.11 63.66
N VAL A 402 13.83 -18.98 64.05
CA VAL A 402 13.91 -17.74 63.28
C VAL A 402 15.33 -17.16 63.36
N PRO A 403 15.76 -16.29 62.41
CA PRO A 403 17.06 -15.65 62.47
C PRO A 403 17.32 -14.87 63.77
N VAL A 404 18.52 -15.03 64.34
CA VAL A 404 19.01 -14.32 65.53
C VAL A 404 19.77 -13.03 65.16
N ASP A 405 20.31 -12.31 66.14
CA ASP A 405 20.70 -10.88 66.12
C ASP A 405 19.56 -9.89 65.85
N ILE A 406 18.44 -10.38 65.33
CA ILE A 406 17.35 -9.57 64.83
C ILE A 406 16.04 -9.85 65.57
N ARG A 407 15.49 -8.77 66.15
CA ARG A 407 14.08 -8.72 66.55
C ARG A 407 13.22 -8.85 65.30
N LEU A 408 12.32 -9.82 65.29
CA LEU A 408 11.43 -10.17 64.20
C LEU A 408 10.01 -10.25 64.73
N ALA A 409 9.03 -9.82 63.93
CA ALA A 409 7.63 -10.08 64.24
C ALA A 409 7.28 -11.48 63.72
N VAL A 410 7.21 -12.47 64.62
CA VAL A 410 7.07 -13.88 64.23
C VAL A 410 5.64 -14.24 63.85
N LEU A 411 5.51 -15.25 62.97
CA LEU A 411 4.24 -15.78 62.50
C LEU A 411 4.09 -17.20 63.04
N THR A 412 3.46 -17.31 64.20
CA THR A 412 3.34 -18.54 64.99
C THR A 412 1.99 -19.25 64.73
N ARG A 413 1.81 -20.41 65.36
CA ARG A 413 0.52 -21.05 65.58
C ARG A 413 0.59 -21.77 66.92
N GLU A 414 -0.43 -21.55 67.74
CA GLU A 414 -0.52 -22.07 69.10
C GLU A 414 -1.53 -23.22 69.17
N TRP A 415 -1.25 -24.23 69.98
CA TRP A 415 -2.20 -25.29 70.32
C TRP A 415 -2.02 -25.71 71.79
N GLY A 416 -3.11 -26.08 72.47
CA GLY A 416 -3.08 -26.60 73.84
C GLY A 416 -3.78 -27.95 74.02
N SER A 417 -3.45 -28.64 75.12
CA SER A 417 -4.08 -29.92 75.49
C SER A 417 -5.55 -29.77 75.87
N ASN A 418 -6.26 -30.90 76.00
CA ASN A 418 -7.72 -30.96 76.29
C ASN A 418 -8.09 -30.56 77.75
N SER A 419 -7.60 -29.42 78.23
CA SER A 419 -7.80 -28.89 79.58
C SER A 419 -7.99 -27.38 79.49
N SER A 420 -8.77 -26.79 80.39
CA SER A 420 -9.04 -25.34 80.37
C SER A 420 -7.94 -24.56 81.07
N TYR A 421 -7.14 -23.79 80.31
CA TYR A 421 -6.12 -22.88 80.84
C TYR A 421 -5.87 -21.72 79.87
N THR A 422 -5.36 -20.61 80.39
CA THR A 422 -4.92 -19.46 79.60
C THR A 422 -3.41 -19.47 79.47
N CYS A 423 -2.90 -18.91 78.37
CA CYS A 423 -1.49 -18.58 78.20
C CYS A 423 -1.38 -17.14 77.69
N ILE A 424 -0.35 -16.42 78.14
CA ILE A 424 0.10 -15.20 77.48
C ILE A 424 1.44 -15.53 76.80
N PHE A 425 1.49 -15.30 75.49
CA PHE A 425 2.71 -15.19 74.72
C PHE A 425 3.03 -13.70 74.57
N THR A 426 4.29 -13.33 74.77
CA THR A 426 4.74 -11.93 74.92
C THR A 426 6.09 -11.73 74.25
N SER A 427 6.36 -10.51 73.77
CA SER A 427 7.73 -10.12 73.42
C SER A 427 8.60 -10.14 74.70
N PRO A 428 9.87 -10.60 74.70
CA PRO A 428 10.64 -10.74 75.94
C PRO A 428 10.88 -9.43 76.72
N ASP A 429 10.78 -8.28 76.05
CA ASP A 429 10.88 -6.95 76.64
C ASP A 429 9.61 -6.50 77.38
N GLU A 430 8.46 -7.12 77.11
CA GLU A 430 7.20 -6.83 77.81
C GLU A 430 7.28 -7.33 79.27
N THR A 431 6.50 -6.72 80.16
CA THR A 431 6.40 -7.13 81.57
C THR A 431 5.87 -8.57 81.68
N ASP A 432 6.47 -9.40 82.55
CA ASP A 432 5.89 -10.69 82.95
C ASP A 432 4.60 -10.46 83.75
N VAL A 433 3.46 -10.65 83.08
CA VAL A 433 2.12 -10.62 83.68
C VAL A 433 1.65 -12.06 83.90
N ALA A 434 1.07 -12.33 85.06
CA ALA A 434 0.45 -13.62 85.34
C ALA A 434 -0.89 -13.73 84.59
N PRO A 435 -1.10 -14.76 83.73
CA PRO A 435 -2.37 -14.97 83.03
C PRO A 435 -3.56 -15.02 83.97
N ALA A 436 -4.64 -14.31 83.61
CA ALA A 436 -5.91 -14.43 84.31
C ALA A 436 -6.45 -15.86 84.20
N ALA A 437 -6.90 -16.45 85.31
CA ALA A 437 -7.58 -17.74 85.27
C ALA A 437 -8.85 -17.63 84.41
N LEU A 438 -9.11 -18.67 83.60
CA LEU A 438 -10.10 -18.68 82.53
C LEU A 438 -11.54 -18.55 83.08
N ASN A 439 -12.00 -17.31 83.29
CA ASN A 439 -13.42 -17.00 83.48
C ASN A 439 -14.10 -16.85 82.12
N SER A 440 -15.38 -17.22 82.03
CA SER A 440 -16.10 -17.37 80.76
C SER A 440 -16.65 -16.06 80.19
N SER A 441 -16.08 -14.89 80.51
CA SER A 441 -16.69 -13.60 80.12
C SER A 441 -15.74 -12.41 79.88
N SER A 442 -14.48 -12.44 80.31
CA SER A 442 -13.54 -11.34 80.01
C SER A 442 -12.06 -11.77 80.03
N VAL A 443 -11.55 -12.20 78.88
CA VAL A 443 -10.12 -12.06 78.57
C VAL A 443 -9.87 -10.67 77.96
N PRO A 444 -8.88 -9.89 78.44
CA PRO A 444 -8.48 -8.63 77.81
C PRO A 444 -7.83 -8.90 76.45
N LEU A 445 -7.65 -7.84 75.64
CA LEU A 445 -7.21 -7.86 74.24
C LEU A 445 -5.79 -8.42 73.95
N TYR A 446 -5.13 -9.00 74.96
CA TYR A 446 -3.78 -9.60 74.89
C TYR A 446 -3.69 -11.01 75.53
N ASP A 447 -4.73 -11.49 76.23
CA ASP A 447 -4.71 -12.80 76.89
C ASP A 447 -5.32 -13.87 75.96
N TYR A 448 -4.54 -14.89 75.59
CA TYR A 448 -4.99 -15.96 74.71
C TYR A 448 -5.59 -17.13 75.51
N ALA A 449 -6.91 -17.27 75.42
CA ALA A 449 -7.66 -18.35 76.06
C ALA A 449 -7.64 -19.62 75.18
N VAL A 450 -6.92 -20.65 75.63
CA VAL A 450 -6.85 -21.93 74.92
C VAL A 450 -7.98 -22.84 75.44
N GLY A 451 -9.10 -22.82 74.73
CA GLY A 451 -10.26 -23.66 75.03
C GLY A 451 -10.01 -25.14 74.72
N ALA A 452 -10.66 -26.04 75.45
CA ALA A 452 -10.56 -27.48 75.19
C ALA A 452 -10.96 -27.82 73.73
N SER A 453 -10.04 -28.45 72.98
CA SER A 453 -10.15 -28.74 71.53
C SER A 453 -10.08 -27.52 70.59
N GLY A 454 -9.75 -26.32 71.09
CA GLY A 454 -9.69 -25.10 70.29
C GLY A 454 -8.37 -24.91 69.56
N GLN A 455 -8.33 -25.17 68.25
CA GLN A 455 -7.22 -24.73 67.40
C GLN A 455 -7.29 -23.21 67.20
N MET A 456 -6.36 -22.45 67.77
CA MET A 456 -6.27 -21.01 67.61
C MET A 456 -5.35 -20.66 66.44
N VAL A 457 -5.88 -19.97 65.43
CA VAL A 457 -5.10 -19.44 64.31
C VAL A 457 -5.18 -17.92 64.34
N ALA A 458 -4.33 -17.32 65.18
CA ALA A 458 -4.01 -15.92 65.12
C ALA A 458 -2.55 -15.79 64.66
N ASP A 459 -2.33 -15.21 63.48
CA ASP A 459 -0.98 -14.81 63.03
C ASP A 459 -0.57 -13.53 63.79
N THR A 460 -0.46 -13.62 65.13
CA THR A 460 -0.21 -12.50 66.04
C THR A 460 1.26 -12.06 65.96
N PRO A 461 1.58 -10.80 65.62
CA PRO A 461 2.96 -10.35 65.42
C PRO A 461 3.69 -10.11 66.76
N LEU A 462 4.02 -11.19 67.47
CA LEU A 462 4.89 -11.17 68.66
C LEU A 462 6.32 -10.81 68.24
N THR A 463 7.02 -9.95 69.00
CA THR A 463 8.37 -9.52 68.64
C THR A 463 9.43 -10.30 69.41
N THR A 464 10.33 -10.98 68.70
CA THR A 464 11.45 -11.67 69.36
C THR A 464 12.46 -10.71 69.98
N ASN A 465 13.19 -11.18 71.00
CA ASN A 465 14.47 -10.57 71.34
C ASN A 465 15.53 -10.89 70.26
N THR A 466 16.72 -10.30 70.38
CA THR A 466 17.84 -10.55 69.44
C THR A 466 18.40 -11.97 69.51
N SER A 467 17.97 -12.80 70.47
CA SER A 467 18.31 -14.22 70.55
C SER A 467 17.28 -15.12 69.85
N GLY A 468 16.34 -14.56 69.09
CA GLY A 468 15.28 -15.31 68.42
C GLY A 468 14.21 -15.88 69.37
N GLN A 469 14.11 -15.35 70.59
CA GLN A 469 13.21 -15.88 71.62
C GLN A 469 11.93 -15.05 71.76
N ILE A 470 10.83 -15.71 72.13
CA ILE A 470 9.66 -15.08 72.75
C ILE A 470 9.46 -15.58 74.18
N GLY A 471 8.61 -14.91 74.97
CA GLY A 471 8.33 -15.30 76.34
C GLY A 471 6.89 -15.78 76.54
N TYR A 472 6.71 -16.94 77.17
CA TYR A 472 5.39 -17.55 77.41
C TYR A 472 5.15 -17.90 78.89
N ARG A 473 3.90 -17.80 79.33
CA ARG A 473 3.43 -18.12 80.69
C ARG A 473 1.97 -18.58 80.67
N CYS A 474 1.60 -19.57 81.49
CA CYS A 474 0.23 -20.11 81.51
C CYS A 474 -0.35 -20.23 82.93
N SER A 475 -1.68 -20.28 83.04
CA SER A 475 -2.40 -20.31 84.33
C SER A 475 -2.32 -21.67 85.06
N ALA A 476 -1.98 -22.73 84.35
CA ALA A 476 -1.86 -24.09 84.86
C ALA A 476 -0.80 -24.89 84.08
N ALA A 477 -0.21 -25.90 84.73
CA ALA A 477 0.82 -26.76 84.16
C ALA A 477 0.19 -27.81 83.21
N ASN A 478 0.06 -27.45 81.94
CA ASN A 478 -0.47 -28.28 80.85
C ASN A 478 0.50 -28.29 79.65
N SER A 479 0.28 -29.13 78.64
CA SER A 479 1.13 -29.19 77.45
C SER A 479 0.86 -28.02 76.51
N VAL A 480 1.84 -27.14 76.31
CA VAL A 480 1.81 -26.07 75.31
C VAL A 480 2.54 -26.50 74.04
N TYR A 481 2.03 -26.07 72.89
CA TYR A 481 2.60 -26.27 71.58
C TYR A 481 2.66 -24.95 70.81
N GLU A 482 3.82 -24.65 70.22
CA GLU A 482 4.03 -23.47 69.39
C GLU A 482 4.79 -23.86 68.11
N VAL A 483 4.22 -23.48 66.97
CA VAL A 483 4.74 -23.79 65.64
C VAL A 483 5.10 -22.52 64.90
N THR A 484 6.39 -22.29 64.65
CA THR A 484 6.86 -21.18 63.81
C THR A 484 6.59 -21.48 62.34
N ARG A 485 5.92 -20.54 61.68
CA ARG A 485 5.51 -20.61 60.26
C ARG A 485 6.26 -19.61 59.38
N GLY A 486 6.85 -18.58 59.99
CA GLY A 486 7.43 -17.44 59.27
C GLY A 486 7.75 -16.27 60.20
N PHE A 487 8.13 -15.15 59.62
CA PHE A 487 8.45 -13.91 60.32
C PHE A 487 8.44 -12.70 59.38
N ASP A 488 8.18 -11.51 59.92
CA ASP A 488 8.38 -10.22 59.24
C ASP A 488 9.63 -9.50 59.80
N ASP A 489 10.58 -9.13 58.93
CA ASP A 489 11.68 -8.21 59.29
C ASP A 489 11.31 -6.79 58.84
N TRP A 490 10.78 -6.02 59.79
CA TRP A 490 10.47 -4.61 59.57
C TRP A 490 11.71 -3.72 59.59
N ARG A 491 12.83 -4.14 60.19
CA ARG A 491 14.09 -3.36 60.22
C ARG A 491 14.92 -3.58 58.94
N ARG A 492 14.19 -3.73 57.83
CA ARG A 492 14.62 -3.59 56.45
C ARG A 492 14.22 -2.23 55.88
N SER A 493 13.19 -1.57 56.44
CA SER A 493 12.96 -0.13 56.30
C SER A 493 14.16 0.66 56.80
#